data_AF-A0A895YLX5-F1
#
_entry.id   AF-A0A895YLX5-F1
#
_cell.length_a   1.000
_cell.length_b   1.000
_cell.length_c   1.000
_cell.angle_alpha   90.00
_cell.angle_beta   90.00
_cell.angle_gamma   90.00
#
_symmetry.space_group_name_H-M   'P 1'
#
loop_
_entity.id
_entity.type
_entity.pdbx_description
1 polymer ?
#
loop_
_entity_poly.entity_id
_entity_poly.type
_entity_poly.pdbx_seq_one_letter_code
_entity_poly.pdbx_strand_id
1 'polypeptide(L)' 'MNEVTRAEATAAARWCGRCGEPESGAPHPGCAAALTLEPPRFCTACRRRMKVQVLPGGWRASCVAHGELTGA' A
#
# COMPACT_ATOMS: atom_id res chain seq x y z
N MET A 1 37.11 -1.21 -0.08
CA MET A 1 36.75 -1.55 1.33
C MET A 1 36.27 -0.25 1.98
N ASN A 2 35.01 0.16 1.87
CA ASN A 2 33.78 -0.61 1.98
C ASN A 2 32.72 0.00 1.02
N GLU A 3 32.23 -0.81 0.09
CA GLU A 3 31.21 -0.43 -0.88
C GLU A 3 29.85 -0.67 -0.24
N VAL A 4 29.23 0.37 0.31
CA VAL A 4 27.84 0.28 0.79
C VAL A 4 26.96 0.12 -0.46
N THR A 5 26.60 -1.12 -0.75
CA THR A 5 25.82 -1.51 -1.91
C THR A 5 24.53 -0.71 -2.01
N ARG A 6 24.24 -0.19 -3.21
CA ARG A 6 22.91 0.29 -3.66
C ARG A 6 21.80 -0.79 -3.59
N ALA A 7 22.05 -1.91 -2.92
CA ALA A 7 21.17 -3.06 -2.77
C ALA A 7 20.32 -2.98 -1.49
N GLU A 8 20.82 -2.35 -0.42
CA GLU A 8 20.12 -2.27 0.88
C GLU A 8 19.04 -1.18 0.92
N ALA A 9 19.07 -0.22 -0.01
CA ALA A 9 17.99 0.76 -0.23
C ALA A 9 16.69 0.13 -0.81
N THR A 10 16.68 -1.19 -1.00
CA THR A 10 15.56 -1.99 -1.50
C THR A 10 14.88 -2.82 -0.40
N ALA A 11 15.01 -2.45 0.88
CA ALA A 11 13.95 -2.76 1.82
C ALA A 11 12.75 -1.90 1.42
N ALA A 12 11.93 -2.41 0.49
CA ALA A 12 10.85 -1.68 -0.18
C ALA A 12 10.09 -0.82 0.83
N ALA A 13 10.25 0.51 0.72
CA ALA A 13 9.49 1.43 1.52
C ALA A 13 8.01 1.07 1.38
N ARG A 14 7.37 0.71 2.50
CA ARG A 14 5.96 0.40 2.51
C ARG A 14 5.19 1.71 2.47
N TRP A 15 4.12 1.74 1.68
CA TRP A 15 3.27 2.90 1.51
C TRP A 15 1.94 2.68 2.18
N CYS A 16 1.39 3.71 2.81
CA CYS A 16 0.06 3.66 3.37
C CYS A 16 -0.99 3.43 2.28
N GLY A 17 -1.79 2.36 2.42
CA GLY A 17 -2.84 2.02 1.45
C GLY A 17 -3.93 3.08 1.30
N ARG A 18 -4.07 4.02 2.24
CA ARG A 18 -5.13 5.06 2.22
C ARG A 18 -4.68 6.39 1.63
N CYS A 19 -3.53 6.92 2.08
CA CYS A 19 -3.04 8.24 1.66
C CYS A 19 -1.82 8.20 0.73
N GLY A 20 -1.13 7.05 0.63
CA GLY A 20 0.05 6.89 -0.22
C GLY A 20 1.35 7.49 0.33
N GLU A 21 1.34 7.99 1.56
CA GLU A 21 2.53 8.45 2.29
C GLU A 21 3.37 7.26 2.78
N PRO A 22 4.69 7.44 2.97
CA PRO A 22 5.56 6.35 3.41
C PRO A 22 5.25 5.94 4.86
N GLU A 23 5.20 4.63 5.13
CA GLU A 23 4.97 4.09 6.48
C GLU A 23 6.14 4.37 7.44
N SER A 24 7.33 4.67 6.91
CA SER A 24 8.49 5.10 7.70
C SER A 24 8.38 6.52 8.26
N GLY A 25 7.34 7.27 7.87
CA GLY A 25 7.07 8.63 8.33
C GLY A 25 6.29 8.67 9.64
N ALA A 26 5.53 9.75 9.84
CA ALA A 26 4.65 9.89 10.99
C ALA A 26 3.53 8.83 10.97
N PRO A 27 3.18 8.22 12.12
CA PRO A 27 2.05 7.30 12.20
C PRO A 27 0.74 7.95 11.74
N HIS A 28 -0.08 7.19 11.03
CA HIS A 28 -1.36 7.65 10.49
C HIS A 28 -2.52 6.77 11.00
N PRO A 29 -2.87 6.85 12.30
CA PRO A 29 -3.88 5.97 12.91
C PRO A 29 -5.27 6.14 12.28
N GLY A 30 -5.64 7.34 11.82
CA GLY A 30 -6.88 7.54 11.07
C GLY A 30 -6.91 6.81 9.72
N CYS A 31 -5.77 6.70 9.04
CA CYS A 31 -5.67 5.89 7.82
C CYS A 31 -5.76 4.40 8.13
N ALA A 32 -5.12 3.94 9.23
CA ALA A 32 -5.22 2.56 9.67
C ALA A 32 -6.67 2.18 10.02
N ALA A 33 -7.38 3.04 10.76
CA ALA A 33 -8.79 2.86 11.09
C ALA A 33 -9.69 2.87 9.84
N ALA A 34 -9.42 3.73 8.87
CA ALA A 34 -10.17 3.75 7.62
C ALA A 34 -10.00 2.46 6.81
N LEU A 35 -8.79 1.92 6.75
CA LEU A 35 -8.46 0.69 6.01
C LEU A 35 -9.08 -0.58 6.60
N THR A 36 -9.68 -0.52 7.80
CA THR A 36 -10.48 -1.64 8.32
C THR A 36 -11.89 -1.70 7.72
N LEU A 37 -12.38 -0.58 7.18
CA LEU A 37 -13.73 -0.45 6.63
C LEU A 37 -13.74 -0.23 5.11
N GLU A 38 -12.63 0.26 4.55
CA GLU A 38 -12.55 0.69 3.16
C GLU A 38 -11.39 0.00 2.42
N PRO A 39 -11.55 -0.28 1.12
CA PRO A 39 -10.47 -0.80 0.29
C PRO A 39 -9.25 0.13 0.22
N PRO A 40 -8.03 -0.41 0.02
CA PRO A 40 -6.84 0.38 -0.21
C PRO A 40 -6.95 1.12 -1.55
N ARG A 41 -6.59 2.41 -1.52
CA ARG A 41 -6.53 3.29 -2.69
C ARG A 41 -5.17 3.26 -3.37
N PHE A 42 -4.12 2.93 -2.63
CA PHE A 42 -2.73 2.88 -3.08
C PHE A 42 -2.10 1.52 -2.81
N CYS A 43 -1.23 1.08 -3.72
CA CYS A 43 -0.45 -0.14 -3.55
C CYS A 43 0.63 0.06 -2.48
N THR A 44 0.62 -0.79 -1.46
CA THR A 44 1.55 -0.73 -0.33
C THR A 44 3.01 -1.01 -0.72
N ALA A 45 3.25 -1.58 -1.90
CA ALA A 45 4.60 -1.86 -2.42
C ALA A 45 5.17 -0.74 -3.31
N CYS A 46 4.33 0.00 -4.05
CA CYS A 46 4.83 0.95 -5.07
C CYS A 46 4.11 2.30 -5.15
N ARG A 47 3.20 2.60 -4.21
CA ARG A 47 2.43 3.86 -4.14
C ARG A 47 1.51 4.15 -5.31
N ARG A 48 1.45 3.33 -6.36
CA ARG A 48 0.51 3.55 -7.48
C ARG A 48 -0.93 3.43 -6.98
N ARG A 49 -1.81 4.29 -7.50
CA ARG A 49 -3.26 4.15 -7.26
C ARG A 49 -3.75 2.82 -7.81
N MET A 50 -4.60 2.15 -7.05
CA MET A 50 -5.20 0.87 -7.44
C MET A 50 -6.55 1.11 -8.11
N LYS A 51 -6.94 0.21 -9.03
CA LYS A 51 -8.32 0.14 -9.51
C LYS A 51 -9.13 -0.62 -8.48
N VAL A 52 -10.07 0.07 -7.84
CA VAL A 52 -10.91 -0.48 -6.77
C VAL A 52 -12.30 -0.79 -7.31
N GLN A 53 -12.82 -1.96 -6.94
CA GLN A 53 -14.20 -2.37 -7.13
C GLN A 53 -14.78 -2.78 -5.78
N VAL A 54 -15.85 -2.10 -5.39
CA VAL A 54 -16.67 -2.49 -4.22
C VAL A 54 -17.75 -3.46 -4.70
N LEU A 55 -17.92 -4.56 -3.99
CA LEU A 55 -18.85 -5.65 -4.27
C LEU A 55 -19.79 -5.86 -3.07
N PRO A 56 -20.94 -6.53 -3.24
CA PRO A 56 -21.82 -6.83 -2.11
C PRO A 56 -21.16 -7.67 -0.99
N GLY A 57 -20.18 -8.52 -1.34
CA GLY A 57 -19.47 -9.40 -0.40
C GLY A 57 -18.05 -8.98 -0.07
N GLY A 58 -17.71 -7.69 -0.26
CA GLY A 58 -16.39 -7.16 0.05
C GLY A 58 -15.86 -6.26 -1.07
N TRP A 59 -14.56 -6.31 -1.33
CA TRP A 59 -13.93 -5.46 -2.34
C TRP A 59 -12.74 -6.14 -3.00
N ARG A 60 -12.38 -5.61 -4.18
CA ARG A 60 -11.17 -5.98 -4.91
C ARG A 60 -10.41 -4.71 -5.29
N ALA A 61 -9.10 -4.72 -5.11
CA ALA A 61 -8.22 -3.63 -5.47
C ALA A 61 -7.05 -4.19 -6.29
N SER A 62 -6.82 -3.66 -7.50
CA SER A 62 -5.77 -4.15 -8.39
C SER A 62 -4.71 -3.09 -8.66
N CYS A 63 -3.45 -3.47 -8.49
CA CYS A 63 -2.27 -2.71 -8.90
C CYS A 63 -1.76 -3.27 -10.24
N VAL A 64 -1.48 -2.38 -11.19
CA VAL A 64 -0.94 -2.75 -12.51
C VAL A 64 0.39 -3.53 -12.45
N ALA A 65 1.18 -3.35 -11.39
CA ALA A 65 2.49 -3.99 -11.26
C ALA A 65 2.52 -5.13 -10.24
N HIS A 66 1.63 -5.12 -9.23
CA HIS A 66 1.69 -6.05 -8.09
C HIS A 66 0.46 -6.95 -7.94
N GLY A 67 -0.51 -6.84 -8.85
CA GLY A 67 -1.69 -7.71 -8.85
C GLY A 67 -2.82 -7.25 -7.94
N GLU A 68 -3.70 -8.18 -7.61
CA GLU A 68 -4.96 -7.94 -6.91
C GLU A 68 -4.89 -8.25 -5.42
N LEU A 69 -5.60 -7.46 -4.63
CA LEU A 69 -5.93 -7.68 -3.22
C LEU A 69 -7.45 -7.72 -3.08
N THR A 70 -7.94 -8.54 -2.16
CA THR A 70 -9.36 -8.64 -1.84
C THR A 70 -9.58 -8.54 -0.34
N GLY A 71 -10.72 -7.98 0.07
CA GLY A 71 -11.16 -7.96 1.46
C GLY A 71 -12.65 -8.25 1.56
N ALA A 72 -13.08 -8.68 2.75
CA ALA A 72 -14.48 -8.92 3.10
C ALA A 72 -15.10 -7.67 3.73
#